data_AF-A0A7C5MCN7-F1
#
_entry.id   AF-A0A7C5MCN7-F1
#
_cell.length_a   1.000
_cell.length_b   1.000
_cell.length_c   1.000
_cell.angle_alpha   90.00
_cell.angle_beta   90.00
_cell.angle_gamma   90.00
#
_symmetry.space_group_name_H-M   'P 1'
#
loop_
_entity.id
_entity.type
_entity.pdbx_description
1 polymer ?
#
loop_
_entity_poly.entity_id
_entity_poly.type
_entity_poly.pdbx_seq_one_letter_code
_entity_poly.pdbx_strand_id
1 'polypeptide(L)'
;MPFDWLHNKINPEFAKKIEPRFYEMHRLEMEQRARLLFNLKYPRERAIERIRQNIAWDFELSRIPQFYEEVPEVVDRVYRRSGK
;
A
#
# COMPACT_ATOMS: atom_id res chain seq x y z
N MET A 1 -1.04 -22.32 29.19
CA MET A 1 -0.99 -23.44 28.23
C MET A 1 -0.98 -22.85 26.83
N PRO A 2 0.13 -22.93 26.08
CA PRO A 2 0.11 -22.57 24.67
C PRO A 2 -0.65 -23.66 23.89
N PHE A 3 -1.62 -23.26 23.08
CA PHE A 3 -2.35 -24.19 22.20
C PHE A 3 -1.53 -24.40 20.92
N ASP A 4 -1.20 -25.65 20.58
CA ASP A 4 -0.36 -25.96 19.41
C ASP A 4 -0.98 -25.57 18.07
N TRP A 5 -2.31 -25.46 18.00
CA TRP A 5 -3.04 -24.99 16.82
C TRP A 5 -3.09 -23.46 16.69
N LEU A 6 -2.69 -22.71 17.74
CA LEU A 6 -2.65 -21.25 17.72
C LEU A 6 -1.41 -20.71 16.98
N HIS A 7 -0.44 -21.57 16.70
CA HIS A 7 0.77 -21.20 15.96
C HIS A 7 0.54 -21.44 14.47
N ASN A 8 0.58 -20.35 13.70
CA ASN A 8 0.46 -20.43 12.25
C ASN A 8 1.73 -21.08 11.67
N LYS A 9 1.66 -22.38 11.35
CA LYS A 9 2.75 -23.14 10.72
C LYS A 9 2.78 -22.85 9.22
N ILE A 10 3.07 -21.61 8.84
CA ILE A 10 3.27 -21.26 7.43
C ILE A 10 4.60 -21.87 6.97
N ASN A 11 4.57 -22.60 5.85
CA ASN A 11 5.80 -23.06 5.21
C ASN A 11 6.63 -21.84 4.75
N PRO A 12 7.90 -21.69 5.17
CA PRO A 12 8.73 -20.55 4.81
C PRO A 12 8.91 -20.35 3.30
N GLU A 13 8.94 -21.44 2.51
CA GLU A 13 9.01 -21.35 1.05
C GLU A 13 7.73 -20.77 0.43
N PHE A 14 6.59 -21.03 1.06
CA PHE A 14 5.31 -20.45 0.64
C PHE A 14 5.22 -18.95 1.01
N ALA A 15 5.74 -18.56 2.18
CA ALA A 15 5.81 -17.16 2.58
C ALA A 15 6.62 -16.31 1.59
N LYS A 16 7.81 -16.81 1.17
CA LYS A 16 8.66 -16.15 0.15
C LYS A 16 7.95 -15.96 -1.18
N LYS A 17 7.05 -16.88 -1.56
CA LYS A 17 6.28 -16.77 -2.82
C LYS A 17 5.17 -15.72 -2.74
N ILE A 18 4.63 -15.45 -1.56
CA ILE A 18 3.53 -14.48 -1.36
C ILE A 18 4.06 -13.06 -1.22
N GLU A 19 5.22 -12.87 -0.61
CA GLU A 19 5.79 -11.56 -0.33
C GLU A 19 5.80 -10.60 -1.54
N PRO A 20 6.18 -11.02 -2.77
CA PRO A 20 6.10 -10.15 -3.94
C PRO A 20 4.67 -9.77 -4.32
N ARG A 21 3.73 -10.72 -4.22
CA ARG A 21 2.31 -10.49 -4.57
C ARG A 21 1.64 -9.50 -3.64
N PHE A 22 1.98 -9.55 -2.35
CA PHE A 22 1.48 -8.60 -1.36
C PHE A 22 1.89 -7.17 -1.72
N TYR A 23 3.16 -6.97 -2.08
CA TYR A 23 3.67 -5.68 -2.49
C TYR A 23 3.05 -5.19 -3.82
N GLU A 24 2.95 -6.07 -4.82
CA GLU A 24 2.32 -5.76 -6.11
C GLU A 24 0.86 -5.32 -5.96
N MET A 25 0.10 -6.02 -5.11
CA MET A 25 -1.30 -5.70 -4.83
C MET A 25 -1.44 -4.30 -4.22
N HIS A 26 -0.66 -3.98 -3.18
CA HIS A 26 -0.72 -2.66 -2.55
C HIS A 26 -0.23 -1.55 -3.48
N ARG A 27 0.75 -1.84 -4.34
CA ARG A 27 1.18 -0.89 -5.37
C ARG A 27 0.05 -0.55 -6.35
N LEU A 28 -0.67 -1.56 -6.83
CA LEU A 28 -1.85 -1.38 -7.68
C LEU A 28 -2.92 -0.55 -6.97
N GLU A 29 -3.20 -0.85 -5.70
CA GLU A 29 -4.17 -0.12 -4.90
C GLU A 29 -3.79 1.36 -4.72
N MET A 30 -2.52 1.65 -4.46
CA MET A 30 -2.01 3.03 -4.38
C MET A 30 -2.21 3.78 -5.71
N GLU A 31 -1.93 3.14 -6.85
CA GLU A 31 -2.14 3.74 -8.17
C GLU A 31 -3.63 4.02 -8.44
N GLN A 32 -4.52 3.08 -8.08
CA GLN A 32 -5.97 3.25 -8.22
C GLN A 32 -6.51 4.37 -7.32
N ARG A 33 -6.10 4.42 -6.05
CA ARG A 33 -6.46 5.49 -5.11
C ARG A 33 -5.97 6.86 -5.61
N ALA A 34 -4.72 6.93 -6.10
CA ALA A 34 -4.18 8.16 -6.68
C ALA A 34 -4.95 8.61 -7.92
N ARG A 35 -5.36 7.68 -8.80
CA ARG A 35 -6.18 7.98 -9.99
C ARG A 35 -7.56 8.49 -9.61
N LEU A 36 -8.19 7.88 -8.62
CA LEU A 36 -9.48 8.33 -8.09
C LEU A 36 -9.39 9.77 -7.56
N LEU A 37 -8.39 10.05 -6.71
CA LEU A 37 -8.18 11.38 -6.13
C LEU A 37 -7.87 12.43 -7.21
N PHE A 38 -7.08 12.07 -8.23
CA PHE A 38 -6.85 12.93 -9.38
C PHE A 38 -8.16 13.29 -10.11
N ASN A 39 -9.01 12.29 -10.38
CA ASN A 39 -10.30 12.50 -11.05
C ASN A 39 -11.23 13.39 -10.22
N LEU A 40 -11.19 13.27 -8.89
CA LEU A 40 -11.90 14.13 -7.94
C LEU A 40 -11.27 15.52 -7.77
N LYS A 41 -10.24 15.86 -8.55
CA LYS A 41 -9.51 17.14 -8.50
C LYS A 41 -8.91 17.44 -7.11
N TYR A 42 -8.55 16.39 -6.37
CA TYR A 42 -7.81 16.58 -5.11
C TYR A 42 -6.42 17.16 -5.38
N PRO A 43 -5.97 18.16 -4.61
CA PRO A 43 -4.60 18.64 -4.68
C PRO A 43 -3.60 17.50 -4.43
N ARG A 44 -2.50 17.51 -5.18
CA ARG A 44 -1.46 16.47 -5.12
C ARG A 44 -0.99 16.19 -3.69
N GLU A 45 -0.66 17.22 -2.93
CA GLU A 45 -0.15 17.10 -1.56
C GLU A 45 -1.16 16.43 -0.63
N ARG A 46 -2.44 16.82 -0.75
CA ARG A 46 -3.53 16.19 0.01
C ARG A 46 -3.76 14.74 -0.40
N ALA A 47 -3.55 14.41 -1.67
CA ALA A 47 -3.67 13.02 -2.13
C ALA A 47 -2.56 12.13 -1.54
N ILE A 48 -1.32 12.63 -1.48
CA ILE A 48 -0.20 11.92 -0.84
C ILE A 48 -0.50 11.70 0.64
N GLU A 49 -0.91 12.75 1.35
CA GLU A 49 -1.23 12.67 2.78
C GLU A 49 -2.38 11.68 3.04
N ARG A 50 -3.44 11.74 2.23
CA ARG A 50 -4.60 10.84 2.38
C ARG A 50 -4.24 9.38 2.16
N ILE A 51 -3.43 9.08 1.14
CA ILE A 51 -3.01 7.69 0.87
C ILE A 51 -2.08 7.20 1.99
N ARG A 52 -1.16 8.04 2.47
CA ARG A 52 -0.32 7.71 3.62
C ARG A 52 -1.14 7.41 4.88
N GLN A 53 -2.12 8.26 5.20
CA GLN A 53 -3.02 8.02 6.34
C GLN A 53 -3.77 6.70 6.23
N ASN A 54 -4.27 6.36 5.03
CA ASN A 54 -4.95 5.07 4.84
C ASN A 54 -3.99 3.89 5.07
N ILE A 55 -2.76 3.94 4.54
CA ILE A 55 -1.78 2.87 4.77
C ILE A 55 -1.38 2.81 6.25
N ALA A 56 -1.18 3.96 6.91
CA ALA A 56 -0.87 4.01 8.33
C ALA A 56 -1.97 3.37 9.18
N TRP A 57 -3.25 3.57 8.80
CA TRP A 57 -4.38 2.89 9.41
C TRP A 57 -4.34 1.38 9.14
N ASP A 58 -4.19 0.98 7.88
CA ASP A 58 -4.20 -0.43 7.46
C ASP A 58 -3.12 -1.25 8.20
N PHE A 59 -2.01 -0.61 8.58
CA PHE A 59 -0.87 -1.21 9.28
C PHE A 59 -0.65 -0.67 10.70
N GLU A 60 -1.67 -0.08 11.34
CA GLU A 60 -1.53 0.54 12.67
C GLU A 60 -1.00 -0.44 13.73
N LEU A 61 -1.46 -1.69 13.68
CA LEU A 61 -1.06 -2.76 14.61
C LEU A 61 0.17 -3.55 14.12
N SER A 62 0.75 -3.16 12.99
CA SER A 62 1.82 -3.86 12.31
C SER A 62 3.01 -2.94 12.03
N ARG A 63 4.10 -3.49 11.51
CA ARG A 63 5.21 -2.67 11.02
C ARG A 63 4.77 -1.92 9.76
N ILE A 64 5.11 -0.63 9.68
CA ILE A 64 4.89 0.18 8.48
C ILE A 64 5.60 -0.48 7.29
N PRO A 65 4.89 -0.76 6.19
CA PRO A 65 5.46 -1.41 5.02
C PRO A 65 6.34 -0.47 4.20
N GLN A 66 7.31 -1.04 3.46
CA GLN A 66 8.27 -0.26 2.67
C GLN A 66 7.61 0.62 1.59
N PHE A 67 6.50 0.17 1.01
CA PHE A 67 5.76 0.91 -0.01
C PHE A 67 5.11 2.21 0.51
N TYR A 68 5.06 2.42 1.83
CA TYR A 68 4.59 3.68 2.42
C TYR A 68 5.43 4.89 1.98
N GLU A 69 6.74 4.70 1.82
CA GLU A 69 7.65 5.76 1.38
C GLU A 69 7.55 6.05 -0.12
N GLU A 70 6.98 5.12 -0.89
CA GLU A 70 6.84 5.22 -2.35
C GLU A 70 5.59 5.99 -2.78
N VAL A 71 4.66 6.25 -1.84
CA VAL A 71 3.40 6.97 -2.11
C VAL A 71 3.60 8.26 -2.91
N PRO A 72 4.56 9.16 -2.58
CA PRO A 72 4.76 10.39 -3.33
C PRO A 72 5.10 10.13 -4.81
N GLU A 73 5.94 9.14 -5.08
CA GLU A 73 6.37 8.81 -6.45
C GLU A 73 5.20 8.25 -7.28
N VAL A 74 4.39 7.38 -6.67
CA VAL A 74 3.20 6.81 -7.30
C VAL A 74 2.18 7.90 -7.64
N VAL A 75 1.91 8.80 -6.70
CA VAL A 75 0.99 9.92 -6.92
C VAL A 75 1.53 10.86 -8.00
N ASP A 76 2.82 11.18 -7.98
CA ASP A 76 3.46 12.01 -9.00
C ASP A 76 3.28 11.43 -10.40
N ARG A 77 3.50 10.13 -10.55
CA ARG A 77 3.36 9.43 -11.83
C ARG A 77 1.95 9.57 -12.39
N VAL A 78 0.93 9.42 -11.54
CA VAL A 78 -0.48 9.55 -11.94
C VAL A 78 -0.83 10.99 -12.32
N TYR A 79 -0.44 11.95 -11.50
CA TYR A 79 -0.78 13.36 -11.69
C TYR A 79 -0.07 13.98 -12.90
N ARG A 80 1.17 13.58 -13.18
CA ARG A 80 1.90 14.02 -14.38
C ARG A 80 1.35 13.38 -15.67
N ARG A 81 0.98 12.10 -15.63
CA ARG A 81 0.50 11.36 -16.81
C ARG A 81 -0.88 11.82 -17.28
N SER A 82 -1.70 12.37 -16.38
CA SER A 82 -3.04 12.86 -16.71
C SER A 82 -3.14 14.37 -16.94
N GLY A 83 -2.01 15.09 -16.89
CA GLY A 83 -1.92 16.52 -17.23
C GLY A 83 -1.63 16.82 -18.71
N LYS A 84 -1.71 15.80 -19.58
CA LYS A 84 -1.73 15.93 -21.05
C LYS A 84 -3.14 15.65 -21.54
#